data_AF-A0A3G9EPF6-F1
#
_entry.id   AF-A0A3G9EPF6-F1
#
_cell.length_a   1.000
_cell.length_b   1.000
_cell.length_c   1.000
_cell.angle_alpha   90.00
_cell.angle_beta   90.00
_cell.angle_gamma   90.00
#
_symmetry.space_group_name_H-M   'P 1'
#
loop_
_entity.id
_entity.type
_entity.pdbx_description
1 polymer ?
#
loop_
_entity_poly.entity_id
_entity_poly.type
_entity_poly.pdbx_seq_one_letter_code
_entity_poly.pdbx_strand_id
1 'polypeptide(L)'
;MQALKKEFDLERMKGFPVTDLLYDKQEKAIFEYSIYNDDFINKKSVYFGSNSISREIAQHQLLQSSDLVEAYEKGELKGKLKEIASELEEEDNPVIMLIKHKK
;
A
#
# COMPACT_ATOMS: atom_id res chain seq x y z
N MET A 1 -7.21 1.04 -12.35
CA MET A 1 -8.08 2.13 -12.86
C MET A 1 -8.49 2.95 -11.65
N GLN A 2 -8.73 4.25 -11.78
CA GLN A 2 -9.14 5.09 -10.66
C GLN A 2 -10.29 6.00 -11.05
N ALA A 3 -11.23 6.22 -10.14
CA ALA A 3 -12.23 7.27 -10.24
C ALA A 3 -11.87 8.43 -9.32
N LEU A 4 -11.88 9.64 -9.87
CA LEU A 4 -11.67 10.88 -9.13
C LEU A 4 -13.01 11.60 -8.99
N LYS A 5 -13.46 11.87 -7.76
CA LYS A 5 -14.59 12.79 -7.56
C LYS A 5 -14.08 14.22 -7.51
N LYS A 6 -14.67 15.12 -8.30
CA LYS A 6 -14.32 16.55 -8.32
C LYS A 6 -15.05 17.32 -7.22
N GLU A 7 -14.89 16.86 -5.98
CA GLU A 7 -15.53 17.43 -4.79
C GLU A 7 -14.45 17.90 -3.82
N PHE A 8 -14.66 19.05 -3.19
CA PHE A 8 -13.74 19.61 -2.20
C PHE A 8 -14.53 20.06 -0.97
N ASP A 9 -14.17 19.51 0.18
CA ASP A 9 -14.71 19.85 1.50
C ASP A 9 -13.84 20.96 2.11
N LEU A 10 -14.40 22.17 2.16
CA LEU A 10 -13.74 23.37 2.69
C LEU A 10 -13.56 23.31 4.22
N GLU A 11 -14.45 22.64 4.95
CA GLU A 11 -14.37 22.55 6.41
C GLU A 11 -13.22 21.62 6.85
N ARG A 12 -13.09 20.49 6.14
CA ARG A 12 -12.05 19.49 6.43
C ARG A 12 -10.75 19.75 5.69
N MET A 13 -10.72 20.71 4.76
CA MET A 13 -9.62 20.96 3.83
C MET A 13 -9.18 19.67 3.12
N LYS A 14 -10.16 18.85 2.74
CA LYS A 14 -9.97 17.57 2.05
C LYS A 14 -10.78 17.58 0.78
N GLY A 15 -10.23 17.05 -0.30
CA GLY A 15 -10.97 16.97 -1.54
C GLY A 15 -10.34 16.00 -2.51
N PHE A 16 -10.98 15.91 -3.67
CA PHE A 16 -10.56 15.08 -4.76
C PHE A 16 -10.40 13.60 -4.35
N PRO A 17 -11.38 12.99 -3.66
CA PRO A 17 -11.24 11.61 -3.21
C PRO A 17 -11.06 10.69 -4.42
N VAL A 18 -10.07 9.82 -4.31
CA VAL A 18 -9.70 8.83 -5.32
C VAL A 18 -10.21 7.47 -4.85
N THR A 19 -10.84 6.75 -5.76
CA THR A 19 -11.28 5.38 -5.54
C THR A 19 -10.59 4.47 -6.54
N ASP A 20 -9.89 3.46 -6.03
CA ASP A 20 -9.25 2.44 -6.83
C ASP A 20 -10.27 1.44 -7.37
N LEU A 21 -10.22 1.18 -8.67
CA LEU A 21 -11.15 0.33 -9.41
C LEU A 21 -10.46 -0.86 -10.06
N LEU A 22 -11.06 -2.03 -9.89
CA LEU A 22 -10.67 -3.31 -10.49
C LEU A 22 -11.77 -3.80 -11.42
N TYR A 23 -11.41 -4.27 -12.61
CA TYR A 23 -12.34 -4.97 -13.49
C TYR A 23 -12.19 -6.48 -13.32
N ASP A 24 -13.24 -7.14 -12.85
CA ASP A 24 -13.30 -8.60 -12.76
C ASP A 24 -13.75 -9.17 -14.11
N LYS A 25 -12.88 -9.99 -14.72
CA LYS A 25 -13.16 -10.59 -16.04
C LYS A 25 -14.16 -11.75 -15.98
N GLN A 26 -14.29 -12.43 -14.84
CA GLN A 26 -15.23 -13.54 -14.66
C GLN A 26 -16.64 -12.99 -14.49
N GLU A 27 -16.80 -11.98 -13.63
CA GLU A 27 -18.09 -11.34 -13.37
C GLU A 27 -18.45 -10.28 -14.42
N LYS A 28 -17.48 -9.84 -15.23
CA LYS A 28 -17.61 -8.76 -16.23
C LYS A 28 -18.12 -7.46 -15.59
N ALA A 29 -17.66 -7.16 -14.38
CA ALA A 29 -18.09 -6.03 -13.57
C ALA A 29 -16.90 -5.25 -13.00
N ILE A 30 -17.13 -4.01 -12.60
CA ILE A 30 -16.14 -3.13 -11.96
C ILE A 30 -16.43 -3.09 -10.45
N PHE A 31 -15.37 -3.25 -9.66
CA PHE A 31 -15.40 -3.18 -8.20
C PHE A 31 -14.47 -2.09 -7.68
N GLU A 32 -14.87 -1.48 -6.58
CA GLU A 32 -13.97 -0.69 -5.75
C GLU A 32 -13.11 -1.64 -4.92
N TYR A 33 -11.81 -1.35 -4.79
CA TYR A 33 -10.91 -2.17 -4.00
C TYR A 33 -9.99 -1.33 -3.11
N SER A 34 -9.48 -1.95 -2.06
CA SER A 34 -8.43 -1.40 -1.21
C SER A 34 -7.48 -2.52 -0.84
N ILE A 35 -6.18 -2.27 -0.96
CA ILE A 35 -5.14 -3.22 -0.56
C ILE A 35 -4.49 -2.68 0.69
N TYR A 36 -4.28 -3.56 1.66
CA TYR A 36 -3.61 -3.25 2.90
C TYR A 36 -2.40 -4.15 3.06
N ASN A 37 -1.32 -3.61 3.62
CA ASN A 37 -0.22 -4.44 4.08
C ASN A 37 -0.65 -5.10 5.40
N ASP A 38 -0.76 -6.43 5.42
CA ASP A 38 -1.22 -7.14 6.61
C ASP A 38 -0.25 -6.98 7.79
N ASP A 39 1.05 -6.78 7.56
CA ASP A 39 2.03 -6.59 8.65
C ASP A 39 1.84 -5.27 9.42
N PHE A 40 1.00 -4.35 8.92
CA PHE A 40 0.55 -3.17 9.67
C PHE A 40 -0.75 -3.43 10.41
N ILE A 41 -0.73 -3.29 11.75
CA ILE A 41 -1.91 -3.47 12.61
C ILE A 41 -3.02 -2.46 12.26
N ASN A 42 -2.64 -1.24 11.87
CA ASN A 42 -3.55 -0.15 11.51
C ASN A 42 -4.05 -0.19 10.06
N LYS A 43 -3.83 -1.30 9.33
CA LYS A 43 -4.24 -1.46 7.91
C LYS A 43 -3.73 -0.32 7.03
N LYS A 44 -2.41 -0.13 6.98
CA LYS A 44 -1.79 0.84 6.08
C LYS A 44 -2.08 0.48 4.63
N SER A 45 -2.69 1.40 3.88
CA SER A 45 -3.09 1.18 2.50
C SER A 45 -1.88 1.12 1.57
N VAL A 46 -1.95 0.24 0.59
CA VAL A 46 -0.91 -0.04 -0.40
C VAL A 46 -1.45 0.42 -1.76
N TYR A 47 -0.77 1.39 -2.38
CA TYR A 47 -1.06 1.76 -3.75
C TYR A 47 -0.74 0.61 -4.72
N PHE A 48 -1.73 0.19 -5.50
CA PHE A 48 -1.58 -0.84 -6.52
C PHE A 48 -1.82 -0.25 -7.92
N GLY A 49 -0.73 -0.13 -8.67
CA GLY A 49 -0.69 0.42 -10.01
C GLY A 49 -1.04 -0.63 -11.06
N SER A 50 -1.34 -0.18 -12.28
CA SER A 50 -1.80 -1.06 -13.36
C SER A 50 -0.68 -1.85 -14.05
N ASN A 51 0.58 -1.47 -13.86
CA ASN A 51 1.68 -1.95 -14.69
C ASN A 51 2.51 -3.00 -13.93
N SER A 52 2.52 -4.22 -14.47
CA SER A 52 3.37 -5.29 -13.97
C SER A 52 4.84 -5.03 -14.26
N ILE A 53 5.72 -5.36 -13.31
CA ILE A 53 7.18 -5.26 -13.51
C ILE A 53 7.66 -6.46 -14.33
N SER A 54 7.14 -7.65 -14.04
CA SER A 54 7.45 -8.89 -14.77
C SER A 54 6.27 -9.87 -14.73
N ARG A 55 6.45 -11.08 -15.27
CA ARG A 55 5.43 -12.15 -15.13
C ARG A 55 5.29 -12.66 -13.70
N GLU A 56 6.33 -12.51 -12.88
CA GLU A 56 6.35 -13.01 -11.50
C GLU A 56 6.00 -11.91 -10.49
N ILE A 57 6.51 -10.70 -10.72
CA ILE A 57 6.33 -9.55 -9.83
C ILE A 57 5.28 -8.64 -10.45
N ALA A 58 4.12 -8.61 -9.80
CA ALA A 58 3.00 -7.75 -10.16
C ALA A 58 3.33 -6.29 -9.87
N GLN A 59 3.99 -5.99 -8.74
CA GLN A 59 4.39 -4.63 -8.40
C GLN A 59 5.47 -4.61 -7.32
N HIS A 60 6.05 -3.43 -7.07
CA HIS A 60 6.89 -3.18 -5.91
C HIS A 60 6.44 -1.91 -5.18
N GLN A 61 6.78 -1.81 -3.91
CA GLN A 61 6.70 -0.58 -3.13
C GLN A 61 8.01 -0.34 -2.38
N LEU A 62 8.35 0.94 -2.25
CA LEU A 62 9.43 1.39 -1.38
C LEU A 62 8.82 1.79 -0.05
N LEU A 63 9.25 1.15 1.02
CA LEU A 63 8.90 1.48 2.39
C LEU A 63 10.09 2.20 3.00
N GLN A 64 9.93 3.49 3.34
CA GLN A 64 11.03 4.27 3.91
C GLN A 64 11.44 3.67 5.25
N SER A 65 12.74 3.61 5.51
CA SER A 65 13.34 3.13 6.75
C SER A 65 12.81 3.92 7.95
N SER A 66 12.88 5.25 7.89
CA SER A 66 12.33 6.16 8.91
C SER A 66 10.87 5.86 9.26
N ASP A 67 9.98 5.71 8.27
CA ASP A 67 8.57 5.37 8.50
C ASP A 67 8.39 4.00 9.18
N LEU A 68 9.26 3.03 8.86
CA LEU A 68 9.20 1.69 9.44
C LEU A 68 9.74 1.66 10.87
N VAL A 69 10.82 2.39 11.15
CA VAL A 69 11.37 2.56 12.50
C VAL A 69 10.31 3.22 13.40
N GLU A 70 9.70 4.32 12.94
CA GLU A 70 8.63 5.00 13.69
C GLU A 70 7.44 4.07 13.96
N ALA A 71 7.01 3.29 12.97
CA ALA A 71 5.91 2.33 13.14
C ALA A 71 6.29 1.18 14.10
N TYR A 72 7.55 0.75 14.09
CA TYR A 72 8.06 -0.26 15.02
C TYR A 72 8.04 0.24 16.47
N GLU A 73 8.55 1.45 16.71
CA GLU A 73 8.58 2.08 18.04
C GLU A 73 7.19 2.29 18.61
N LYS A 74 6.21 2.63 17.76
CA LYS A 74 4.79 2.74 18.13
C LYS A 74 4.09 1.40 18.32
N GLY A 75 4.77 0.28 18.05
CA GLY A 75 4.19 -1.06 18.15
C GLY A 75 3.12 -1.35 17.10
N GLU A 76 3.17 -0.71 15.93
CA GLU A 76 2.17 -0.82 14.86
C GLU A 76 2.46 -1.96 13.87
N LEU A 77 3.61 -2.63 14.01
CA LEU A 77 4.06 -3.70 13.12
C LEU A 77 3.90 -5.09 13.75
N LYS A 78 3.60 -6.08 12.90
CA LYS A 78 3.66 -7.52 13.19
C LYS A 78 4.37 -8.26 12.06
N GLY A 79 4.56 -9.57 12.22
CA GLY A 79 5.06 -10.43 11.15
C GLY A 79 6.48 -10.07 10.68
N LYS A 80 6.71 -10.20 9.37
CA LYS A 80 8.06 -10.09 8.79
C LYS A 80 8.56 -8.65 8.78
N LEU A 81 7.66 -7.69 8.56
CA LEU A 81 8.03 -6.28 8.54
C LEU A 81 8.48 -5.79 9.92
N LYS A 82 7.92 -6.34 11.00
CA LYS A 82 8.39 -6.07 12.38
C LYS A 82 9.84 -6.55 12.58
N GLU A 83 10.17 -7.75 12.10
CA GLU A 83 11.53 -8.30 12.20
C GLU A 83 12.53 -7.40 11.46
N ILE A 84 12.20 -7.00 10.23
CA ILE A 84 13.06 -6.11 9.43
C ILE A 84 13.23 -4.76 10.12
N ALA A 85 12.13 -4.14 10.58
CA ALA A 85 12.18 -2.84 11.22
C ALA A 85 12.96 -2.84 12.55
N SER A 86 13.07 -3.99 13.23
CA SER A 86 13.87 -4.10 14.46
C SER A 86 15.38 -4.02 14.25
N GLU A 87 15.84 -4.15 13.00
CA GLU A 87 17.26 -4.11 12.61
C GLU A 87 17.61 -2.86 11.78
N LEU A 88 16.66 -1.95 11.54
CA LEU A 88 16.86 -0.75 10.73
C LEU A 88 17.17 0.50 11.57
N GLU A 89 18.00 1.37 11.03
CA GLU A 89 18.15 2.76 11.46
C GLU A 89 17.39 3.72 10.52
N GLU A 90 17.03 4.91 10.99
CA GLU A 90 16.21 5.87 10.21
C GLU A 90 16.86 6.32 8.90
N GLU A 91 18.19 6.35 8.86
CA GLU A 91 18.98 6.80 7.69
C GLU A 91 19.31 5.65 6.72
N ASP A 92 18.91 4.42 7.04
CA ASP A 92 19.13 3.27 6.16
C ASP A 92 18.35 3.40 4.85
N ASN A 93 18.72 2.56 3.88
CA ASN A 93 18.00 2.50 2.62
C ASN A 93 16.56 1.98 2.79
N PRO A 94 15.62 2.40 1.92
CA PRO A 94 14.25 1.88 1.94
C PRO A 94 14.18 0.36 1.73
N VAL A 95 13.20 -0.27 2.40
CA VAL A 95 12.85 -1.67 2.19
C VAL A 95 12.01 -1.80 0.93
N ILE A 96 12.37 -2.74 0.05
CA ILE A 96 11.60 -3.04 -1.15
C ILE A 96 10.61 -4.17 -0.86
N MET A 97 9.31 -3.86 -0.90
CA MET A 97 8.25 -4.86 -0.84
C MET A 97 7.86 -5.31 -2.25
N LEU A 98 7.98 -6.60 -2.55
CA LEU A 98 7.57 -7.19 -3.83
C LEU A 98 6.19 -7.83 -3.72
N ILE A 99 5.27 -7.42 -4.60
CA ILE A 99 3.92 -7.97 -4.68
C ILE A 99 3.88 -8.97 -5.85
N LYS A 100 3.50 -10.21 -5.57
CA LYS A 100 3.44 -11.30 -6.54
C LYS A 100 2.02 -11.82 -6.66
N HIS A 101 1.68 -12.38 -7.83
CA HIS A 101 0.45 -13.14 -7.96
C HIS A 101 0.52 -14.40 -7.10
N LYS A 102 -0.56 -14.67 -6.36
CA LYS A 102 -0.70 -15.94 -5.65
C LYS A 102 -0.71 -17.07 -6.68
N LYS A 103 0.10 -18.10 -6.43
CA LYS A 103 0.07 -19.34 -7.23
C LYS A 103 -1.16 -20.18 -6.89
#